data_AF-A0A518HE35-F1
#
_entry.id   AF-A0A518HE35-F1
#
_cell.length_a   1.000
_cell.length_b   1.000
_cell.length_c   1.000
_cell.angle_alpha   90.00
_cell.angle_beta   90.00
_cell.angle_gamma   90.00
#
_symmetry.space_group_name_H-M   'P 1'
#
loop_
_entity.id
_entity.type
_entity.pdbx_description
1 polymer ?
#
loop_
_entity_poly.entity_id
_entity_poly.type
_entity_poly.pdbx_seq_one_letter_code
_entity_poly.pdbx_strand_id
1 'polypeptide(L)'
;MTVTQRRTAVDFAGQMRRLCDEWYPEAEVIRVVLDNLNTHGPQSLFATSGPDEAWRLARRLEFHHTPKHASWLDMAELELSVLSRQCLSRRIADAATLAAEVATWEGRRNAMRAKIEWTFRPADARVKLAHLYPQQQPETSVSGNQGPSDESQGVIMVVFSRRTPCGSDAPTS
;
A
#
# COMPACT_ATOMS: atom_id res chain seq x y z
N MET A 1 -12.33 0.00 -4.46
CA MET A 1 -11.74 0.10 -5.81
C MET A 1 -12.51 1.13 -6.62
N THR A 2 -11.87 1.82 -7.56
CA THR A 2 -12.53 2.81 -8.43
C THR A 2 -12.33 2.44 -9.88
N VAL A 3 -13.41 2.50 -10.67
CA VAL A 3 -13.39 2.23 -12.10
C VAL A 3 -13.20 3.55 -12.85
N THR A 4 -12.14 3.63 -13.63
CA THR A 4 -11.83 4.80 -14.46
C THR A 4 -11.66 4.37 -15.92
N GLN A 5 -11.88 5.30 -16.85
CA GLN A 5 -11.70 5.05 -18.29
C GLN A 5 -10.24 4.82 -18.67
N ARG A 6 -9.32 5.48 -17.97
CA ARG A 6 -7.88 5.40 -18.18
C ARG A 6 -7.17 5.40 -16.84
N ARG A 7 -5.95 4.90 -16.81
CA ARG A 7 -5.03 5.03 -15.68
C ARG A 7 -4.16 6.27 -15.90
N THR A 8 -4.31 7.28 -15.06
CA THR A 8 -3.54 8.53 -15.14
C THR A 8 -2.89 8.90 -13.81
N ALA A 9 -1.95 9.85 -13.83
CA ALA A 9 -1.40 10.44 -12.61
C ALA A 9 -2.48 11.14 -11.75
N VAL A 10 -3.52 11.68 -12.39
CA VAL A 10 -4.68 12.29 -11.72
C VAL A 10 -5.45 11.25 -10.91
N ASP A 11 -5.70 10.08 -11.51
CA ASP A 11 -6.40 9.00 -10.81
C ASP A 11 -5.58 8.52 -9.60
N PHE A 12 -4.27 8.35 -9.79
CA PHE A 12 -3.36 7.96 -8.72
C PHE A 12 -3.35 8.99 -7.57
N ALA A 13 -3.18 10.28 -7.87
CA ALA A 13 -3.20 11.32 -6.86
C ALA A 13 -4.56 11.40 -6.13
N GLY A 14 -5.66 11.20 -6.85
CA GLY A 14 -6.99 11.09 -6.27
C GLY A 14 -7.14 9.88 -5.33
N GLN A 15 -6.51 8.75 -5.63
CA GLN A 15 -6.47 7.61 -4.71
C GLN A 15 -5.64 7.91 -3.45
N MET A 16 -4.48 8.55 -3.60
CA MET A 16 -3.62 8.92 -2.47
C MET A 16 -4.32 9.90 -1.52
N ARG A 17 -5.04 10.90 -2.07
CA ARG A 17 -5.83 11.84 -1.27
C ARG A 17 -6.91 11.13 -0.46
N ARG A 18 -7.69 10.24 -1.09
CA ARG A 18 -8.75 9.48 -0.39
C ARG A 18 -8.19 8.60 0.72
N LEU A 19 -7.03 8.00 0.47
CA LEU A 19 -6.35 7.22 1.49
C LEU A 19 -5.97 8.08 2.72
N CYS A 20 -5.46 9.30 2.48
CA CYS A 20 -5.11 10.24 3.54
C CYS A 20 -6.34 10.78 4.26
N ASP A 21 -7.40 11.14 3.54
CA ASP A 21 -8.48 11.99 4.08
C ASP A 21 -9.74 11.20 4.44
N GLU A 22 -10.01 10.07 3.78
CA GLU A 22 -11.23 9.29 3.97
C GLU A 22 -10.96 7.99 4.72
N TRP A 23 -9.91 7.25 4.33
CA TRP A 23 -9.70 5.89 4.85
C TRP A 23 -8.84 5.87 6.11
N TYR A 24 -7.81 6.72 6.16
CA TYR A 24 -6.91 6.82 7.30
C TYR A 24 -6.66 8.27 7.72
N PRO A 25 -7.71 9.05 8.02
CA PRO A 25 -7.57 10.46 8.44
C PRO A 25 -6.67 10.63 9.66
N GLU A 26 -6.75 9.67 10.60
CA GLU A 26 -6.00 9.70 11.87
C GLU A 26 -4.56 9.17 11.76
N ALA A 27 -4.16 8.62 10.61
CA ALA A 27 -2.80 8.12 10.45
C ALA A 27 -1.83 9.28 10.21
N GLU A 28 -0.80 9.38 11.07
CA GLU A 28 0.28 10.35 10.91
C GLU A 28 1.09 10.06 9.64
N VAL A 29 1.46 8.79 9.45
CA VAL A 29 2.17 8.29 8.27
C VAL A 29 1.48 7.03 7.76
N ILE A 30 1.34 6.96 6.44
CA ILE A 30 0.80 5.84 5.70
C ILE A 30 1.88 5.33 4.76
N ARG A 31 2.37 4.12 5.02
CA ARG A 31 3.28 3.43 4.12
C ARG A 31 2.51 2.88 2.94
N VAL A 32 2.97 3.12 1.72
CA VAL A 32 2.28 2.67 0.51
C VAL A 32 3.25 1.83 -0.30
N VAL A 33 2.95 0.54 -0.47
CA VAL A 33 3.74 -0.37 -1.33
C VAL A 33 3.13 -0.40 -2.73
N LEU A 34 3.94 -0.07 -3.75
CA LEU A 34 3.52 0.10 -5.15
C LEU A 34 4.45 -0.66 -6.11
N ASP A 35 3.94 -1.03 -7.28
CA ASP A 35 4.76 -1.35 -8.44
C ASP A 35 5.55 -0.12 -8.94
N ASN A 36 6.56 -0.36 -9.76
CA ASN A 36 7.48 0.67 -10.26
C ASN A 36 6.94 1.33 -11.54
N LEU A 37 5.76 1.95 -11.43
CA LEU A 37 5.16 2.74 -12.49
C LEU A 37 5.55 4.23 -12.38
N ASN A 38 5.75 4.91 -13.51
CA ASN A 38 6.17 6.31 -13.54
C ASN A 38 5.18 7.29 -12.87
N THR A 39 3.90 6.92 -12.74
CA THR A 39 2.89 7.72 -12.06
C THR A 39 2.81 7.44 -10.56
N HIS A 40 3.52 6.45 -10.04
CA HIS A 40 3.41 6.00 -8.65
C HIS A 40 4.38 6.73 -7.74
N GLY A 41 4.34 8.06 -7.74
CA GLY A 41 5.27 8.85 -6.96
C GLY A 41 4.67 10.15 -6.46
N PRO A 42 5.39 10.84 -5.55
CA PRO A 42 4.97 12.13 -5.03
C PRO A 42 4.78 13.16 -6.15
N GLN A 43 5.49 13.02 -7.28
CA GLN A 43 5.37 13.91 -8.45
C GLN A 43 3.93 14.00 -8.98
N SER A 44 3.17 12.90 -8.93
CA SER A 44 1.75 12.89 -9.32
C SER A 44 0.88 13.78 -8.43
N LEU A 45 1.24 13.94 -7.15
CA LEU A 45 0.52 14.83 -6.23
C LEU A 45 0.75 16.29 -6.63
N PHE A 46 2.00 16.67 -6.88
CA PHE A 46 2.37 18.03 -7.31
C PHE A 46 1.82 18.38 -8.69
N ALA A 47 1.67 17.41 -9.59
CA ALA A 47 1.11 17.64 -10.92
C ALA A 47 -0.40 17.90 -10.91
N THR A 48 -1.11 17.58 -9.82
CA THR A 48 -2.58 17.49 -9.80
C THR A 48 -3.23 18.33 -8.70
N SER A 49 -2.45 18.81 -7.74
CA SER A 49 -2.92 19.56 -6.57
C SER A 49 -2.15 20.86 -6.41
N GLY A 50 -2.71 21.82 -5.67
CA GLY A 50 -1.97 23.01 -5.27
C GLY A 50 -0.76 22.64 -4.39
N PRO A 51 0.31 23.47 -4.36
CA PRO A 51 1.55 23.15 -3.64
C PRO A 51 1.35 22.75 -2.18
N ASP A 52 0.52 23.47 -1.43
CA ASP A 52 0.27 23.21 -0.01
C ASP A 52 -0.40 21.85 0.21
N GLU A 53 -1.37 21.52 -0.63
CA GLU A 53 -2.10 20.25 -0.59
C GLU A 53 -1.18 19.08 -1.00
N ALA A 54 -0.39 19.25 -2.06
CA ALA A 54 0.57 18.25 -2.49
C ALA A 54 1.59 17.94 -1.40
N TRP A 55 2.11 18.96 -0.70
CA TRP A 55 3.02 18.78 0.42
C TRP A 55 2.36 18.13 1.63
N ARG A 56 1.13 18.52 1.98
CA ARG A 56 0.35 17.90 3.05
C ARG A 56 0.21 16.40 2.82
N LEU A 57 -0.15 16.00 1.60
CA LEU A 57 -0.29 14.60 1.22
C LEU A 57 1.06 13.88 1.20
N ALA A 58 2.07 14.46 0.55
CA ALA A 58 3.40 13.84 0.42
C ALA A 58 4.07 13.58 1.77
N ARG A 59 3.84 14.44 2.77
CA ARG A 59 4.39 14.26 4.14
C ARG A 59 3.72 13.11 4.90
N ARG A 60 2.50 12.74 4.53
CA ARG A 60 1.75 11.64 5.14
C ARG A 60 1.98 10.30 4.43
N LEU A 61 2.60 10.31 3.25
CA LEU A 61 2.76 9.13 2.41
C LEU A 61 4.22 8.70 2.32
N GLU A 62 4.54 7.51 2.84
CA GLU A 62 5.84 6.89 2.70
C GLU A 62 5.78 5.85 1.56
N PHE A 63 6.28 6.22 0.38
CA PHE A 63 6.25 5.35 -0.80
C PHE A 63 7.36 4.29 -0.77
N HIS A 64 6.97 3.03 -0.89
CA HIS A 64 7.86 1.89 -1.07
C HIS A 64 7.57 1.23 -2.43
N HIS A 65 8.61 0.98 -3.21
CA HIS A 65 8.48 0.33 -4.50
C HIS A 65 8.94 -1.11 -4.45
N THR A 66 8.18 -1.99 -5.09
CA THR A 66 8.68 -3.33 -5.38
C THR A 66 9.91 -3.25 -6.29
N PRO A 67 10.90 -4.15 -6.13
CA PRO A 67 12.03 -4.20 -7.04
C PRO A 67 11.59 -4.36 -8.50
N LYS A 68 12.41 -3.85 -9.41
CA LYS A 68 12.16 -4.05 -10.85
C LYS A 68 12.08 -5.54 -11.15
N HIS A 69 11.11 -5.93 -11.98
CA HIS A 69 10.82 -7.32 -12.36
C HIS A 69 10.41 -8.24 -11.20
N ALA A 70 9.93 -7.69 -10.08
CA ALA A 70 9.40 -8.45 -8.95
C ALA A 70 7.88 -8.36 -8.83
N SER A 71 7.14 -8.41 -9.95
CA SER A 71 5.66 -8.37 -9.95
C SER A 71 5.04 -9.52 -9.15
N TRP A 72 5.75 -10.66 -9.01
CA TRP A 72 5.35 -11.75 -8.13
C TRP A 72 5.28 -11.37 -6.63
N LEU A 73 5.82 -10.21 -6.24
CA LEU A 73 5.74 -9.65 -4.89
C LEU A 73 4.57 -8.64 -4.75
N ASP A 74 3.88 -8.30 -5.84
CA ASP A 74 2.84 -7.28 -5.84
C ASP A 74 1.50 -7.85 -5.34
N MET A 75 1.13 -7.45 -4.12
CA MET A 75 -0.12 -7.86 -3.49
C MET A 75 -1.36 -7.25 -4.16
N ALA A 76 -1.24 -6.07 -4.77
CA ALA A 76 -2.33 -5.46 -5.51
C ALA A 76 -2.62 -6.25 -6.80
N GLU A 77 -1.58 -6.73 -7.49
CA GLU A 77 -1.75 -7.64 -8.65
C GLU A 77 -2.43 -8.96 -8.27
N LEU A 78 -2.12 -9.51 -7.09
CA LEU A 78 -2.79 -10.72 -6.59
C LEU A 78 -4.29 -10.47 -6.37
N GLU A 79 -4.66 -9.35 -5.75
CA GLU A 79 -6.07 -9.00 -5.54
C GLU A 79 -6.81 -8.73 -6.85
N LEU A 80 -6.16 -8.05 -7.80
CA LEU A 80 -6.68 -7.87 -9.16
C LEU A 80 -6.91 -9.21 -9.87
N SER A 81 -6.04 -10.19 -9.65
CA SER A 81 -6.20 -11.56 -10.18
C SER A 81 -7.37 -12.31 -9.53
N VAL A 82 -7.68 -12.03 -8.26
CA VAL A 82 -8.88 -12.57 -7.60
C VAL A 82 -10.13 -11.89 -8.14
N LEU A 83 -10.14 -10.56 -8.26
CA LEU A 83 -11.23 -9.79 -8.88
C LEU A 83 -11.53 -10.30 -10.29
N SER A 84 -10.49 -10.47 -11.11
CA SER A 84 -10.61 -10.92 -12.48
C SER A 84 -11.34 -12.27 -12.57
N ARG A 85 -10.93 -13.24 -11.75
CA ARG A 85 -11.54 -14.58 -11.72
C ARG A 85 -12.95 -14.60 -11.13
N GLN A 86 -13.23 -13.77 -10.13
CA GLN A 86 -14.48 -13.84 -9.37
C GLN A 86 -15.58 -12.91 -9.88
N CYS A 87 -15.22 -11.81 -10.55
CA CYS A 87 -16.14 -10.76 -10.95
C CYS A 87 -16.06 -10.42 -12.44
N LEU A 88 -14.87 -10.48 -13.03
CA LEU A 88 -14.62 -10.01 -14.40
C LEU A 88 -14.42 -11.15 -15.41
N SER A 89 -14.79 -12.38 -15.08
CA SER A 89 -14.65 -13.56 -15.94
C SER A 89 -15.66 -13.61 -17.10
N ARG A 90 -16.36 -12.51 -17.35
CA ARG A 90 -17.39 -12.35 -18.38
C ARG A 90 -17.31 -10.96 -19.00
N ARG A 91 -17.92 -10.81 -20.18
CA ARG A 91 -18.06 -9.49 -20.80
C ARG A 91 -19.02 -8.62 -19.99
N ILE A 92 -18.63 -7.37 -19.77
CA ILE A 92 -19.45 -6.33 -19.13
C ILE A 92 -19.64 -5.21 -20.15
N ALA A 93 -20.89 -4.78 -20.35
CA ALA A 93 -21.26 -3.97 -21.50
C ALA A 93 -20.80 -2.50 -21.39
N ASP A 94 -20.75 -1.97 -20.16
CA ASP A 94 -20.49 -0.56 -19.90
C ASP A 94 -19.80 -0.34 -18.54
N ALA A 95 -19.24 0.86 -18.37
CA ALA A 95 -18.47 1.22 -17.19
C ALA A 95 -19.31 1.35 -15.91
N ALA A 96 -20.59 1.70 -16.02
CA ALA A 96 -21.47 1.84 -14.85
C ALA A 96 -21.80 0.46 -14.28
N THR A 97 -22.13 -0.50 -15.16
CA THR A 97 -22.30 -1.91 -14.78
C THR A 97 -21.01 -2.46 -14.17
N LEU A 98 -19.85 -2.18 -14.78
CA LEU A 98 -18.55 -2.61 -14.22
C LEU A 98 -18.33 -2.05 -12.80
N ALA A 99 -18.61 -0.76 -12.58
CA ALA A 99 -18.45 -0.13 -11.28
C ALA A 99 -19.37 -0.76 -10.22
N ALA A 100 -20.64 -1.03 -10.56
CA ALA A 100 -21.59 -1.64 -9.64
C ALA A 100 -21.18 -3.08 -9.25
N GLU A 101 -20.71 -3.87 -10.21
CA GLU A 101 -20.25 -5.24 -9.99
C GLU A 101 -18.99 -5.27 -9.12
N VAL A 102 -18.01 -4.41 -9.42
CA VAL A 102 -16.78 -4.27 -8.62
C VAL A 102 -17.11 -3.83 -7.19
N ALA A 103 -18.01 -2.85 -7.00
CA ALA A 103 -18.42 -2.39 -5.68
C ALA A 103 -19.13 -3.50 -4.88
N THR A 104 -20.00 -4.27 -5.53
CA THR A 104 -20.69 -5.41 -4.90
C THR A 104 -19.70 -6.49 -4.48
N TRP A 105 -18.75 -6.82 -5.36
CA TRP A 105 -17.69 -7.79 -5.08
C TRP A 105 -16.78 -7.34 -3.93
N GLU A 106 -16.38 -6.07 -3.92
CA GLU A 106 -15.56 -5.46 -2.87
C GLU A 106 -16.29 -5.48 -1.53
N GLY A 107 -17.56 -5.06 -1.50
CA GLY A 107 -18.40 -5.10 -0.30
C GLY A 107 -18.48 -6.51 0.30
N ARG A 108 -18.67 -7.54 -0.54
CA ARG A 108 -18.67 -8.94 -0.09
C ARG A 108 -17.32 -9.36 0.52
N ARG A 109 -16.20 -9.05 -0.13
CA ARG A 109 -14.86 -9.41 0.38
C ARG A 109 -14.52 -8.69 1.68
N ASN A 110 -14.88 -7.41 1.78
CA ASN A 110 -14.70 -6.62 2.99
C ASN A 110 -15.55 -7.19 4.15
N ALA A 111 -16.80 -7.56 3.89
CA ALA A 111 -17.67 -8.20 4.89
C ALA A 111 -17.11 -9.55 5.38
N MET A 112 -16.53 -10.32 4.46
CA MET A 112 -15.84 -11.58 4.79
C MET A 112 -14.48 -11.36 5.48
N ARG A 113 -13.99 -10.12 5.54
CA ARG A 113 -12.61 -9.80 5.96
C ARG A 113 -11.60 -10.66 5.22
N ALA A 114 -11.81 -10.83 3.91
CA ALA A 114 -10.95 -11.65 3.07
C ALA A 114 -9.52 -11.07 3.12
N LYS A 115 -8.56 -11.93 3.42
CA LYS A 115 -7.14 -11.58 3.58
C LYS A 115 -6.31 -12.37 2.60
N ILE A 116 -5.22 -11.75 2.14
CA ILE A 116 -4.12 -12.48 1.52
C ILE A 116 -3.26 -13.02 2.66
N GLU A 117 -3.15 -14.33 2.78
CA GLU A 117 -2.19 -14.95 3.69
C GLU A 117 -0.80 -14.85 3.07
N TRP A 118 -0.01 -13.91 3.58
CA TRP A 118 1.32 -13.63 3.05
C TRP A 118 2.36 -14.54 3.69
N THR A 119 2.98 -15.40 2.88
CA THR A 119 3.96 -16.40 3.36
C THR A 119 5.41 -16.04 3.06
N PHE A 120 5.68 -14.99 2.25
CA PHE A 120 7.03 -14.61 1.86
C PHE A 120 7.74 -13.84 2.98
N ARG A 121 8.77 -14.45 3.58
CA ARG A 121 9.44 -13.94 4.78
C ARG A 121 10.67 -13.10 4.43
N PRO A 122 11.16 -12.24 5.36
CA PRO A 122 12.42 -11.54 5.18
C PRO A 122 13.62 -12.45 4.91
N ALA A 123 13.63 -13.68 5.47
CA ALA A 123 14.67 -14.66 5.19
C ALA A 123 14.66 -15.11 3.71
N ASP A 124 13.47 -15.37 3.15
CA ASP A 124 13.30 -15.72 1.75
C ASP A 124 13.71 -14.56 0.83
N ALA A 125 13.40 -13.32 1.25
CA ALA A 125 13.83 -12.11 0.54
C ALA A 125 15.36 -12.00 0.48
N ARG A 126 16.08 -12.29 1.56
CA ARG A 126 17.56 -12.25 1.58
C ARG A 126 18.19 -13.24 0.58
N VAL A 127 17.56 -14.39 0.38
CA VAL A 127 18.01 -15.38 -0.61
C VAL A 127 17.62 -14.95 -2.02
N LYS A 128 16.33 -14.69 -2.25
CA LYS A 128 15.77 -14.45 -3.59
C LYS A 128 16.15 -13.09 -4.17
N LEU A 129 16.41 -12.10 -3.33
CA LEU A 129 16.81 -10.74 -3.69
C LEU A 129 18.24 -10.43 -3.26
N ALA A 130 19.10 -11.44 -3.11
CA ALA A 130 20.49 -11.28 -2.64
C ALA A 130 21.26 -10.17 -3.38
N HIS A 131 21.02 -10.01 -4.68
CA HIS A 131 21.66 -8.98 -5.51
C HIS A 131 21.27 -7.53 -5.16
N LEU A 132 20.19 -7.31 -4.39
CA LEU A 132 19.75 -5.99 -3.92
C LEU A 132 20.35 -5.62 -2.56
N TYR A 133 20.91 -6.58 -1.83
CA TYR A 133 21.53 -6.29 -0.54
C TYR A 133 22.96 -5.79 -0.76
N PRO A 134 23.40 -4.77 0.00
CA PRO A 134 24.80 -4.37 0.02
C PRO A 134 25.66 -5.61 0.32
N GLN A 135 26.63 -5.89 -0.55
CA GLN A 135 27.70 -6.82 -0.23
C GLN A 135 28.40 -6.26 1.00
N GLN A 136 28.43 -7.01 2.11
CA GLN A 136 29.12 -6.54 3.31
C GLN A 136 30.59 -6.31 2.93
N GLN A 137 31.02 -5.05 2.91
CA GLN A 137 32.43 -4.77 3.13
C GLN A 137 32.74 -5.22 4.56
N PRO A 138 33.88 -5.87 4.82
CA PRO A 138 34.20 -6.32 6.16
C PRO A 138 34.36 -5.09 7.06
N GLU A 139 33.35 -4.83 7.90
CA GLU A 139 33.40 -3.73 8.86
C GLU A 139 33.43 -4.27 10.29
N THR A 140 34.37 -3.69 11.03
CA THR A 140 34.63 -3.83 12.46
C THR A 140 33.37 -3.60 13.30
N SER A 141 33.23 -4.46 14.30
CA SER A 141 32.09 -4.65 15.19
C SER A 141 31.65 -3.41 15.99
N VAL A 142 30.36 -3.04 15.89
CA VAL A 142 29.60 -2.41 16.98
C VAL A 142 28.16 -2.98 17.01
N SER A 143 27.73 -3.39 18.20
CA SER A 143 26.47 -4.10 18.50
C SER A 143 25.30 -3.13 18.77
N GLY A 144 24.07 -3.47 18.31
CA GLY A 144 22.87 -2.69 18.62
C GLY A 144 21.52 -3.34 18.29
N ASN A 145 20.96 -4.02 19.30
CA ASN A 145 19.58 -4.43 19.66
C ASN A 145 18.36 -4.32 18.70
N GLN A 146 17.49 -5.34 18.75
CA GLN A 146 16.20 -5.48 18.04
C GLN A 146 14.98 -4.98 18.86
N GLY A 147 14.05 -4.29 18.20
CA GLY A 147 12.75 -3.85 18.76
C GLY A 147 11.55 -4.62 18.16
N PRO A 148 10.37 -4.59 18.82
CA PRO A 148 9.33 -5.60 18.65
C PRO A 148 8.37 -5.34 17.47
N SER A 149 7.70 -6.43 17.07
CA SER A 149 6.64 -6.56 16.07
C SER A 149 5.29 -6.08 16.60
N ASP A 150 4.59 -5.27 15.80
CA ASP A 150 3.20 -4.87 16.07
C ASP A 150 2.30 -5.34 14.90
N GLU A 151 1.24 -6.06 15.27
CA GLU A 151 0.20 -6.62 14.42
C GLU A 151 -1.01 -5.68 14.37
N SER A 152 -1.39 -5.23 13.18
CA SER A 152 -2.80 -4.96 12.85
C SER A 152 -2.98 -4.88 11.33
N GLN A 153 -4.00 -5.60 10.83
CA GLN A 153 -4.28 -5.86 9.42
C GLN A 153 -5.48 -5.07 8.91
N GLY A 154 -5.45 -4.67 7.62
CA GLY A 154 -6.67 -4.37 6.86
C GLY A 154 -6.51 -3.64 5.52
N VAL A 155 -6.74 -4.40 4.43
CA VAL A 155 -7.07 -4.00 3.03
C VAL A 155 -5.93 -3.55 2.09
N ILE A 156 -5.96 -4.14 0.89
CA ILE A 156 -4.90 -4.26 -0.12
C ILE A 156 -4.75 -2.98 -0.95
N MET A 157 -4.06 -2.02 -0.36
CA MET A 157 -2.75 -1.53 -0.76
C MET A 157 -1.99 -1.63 0.56
N VAL A 158 -0.81 -2.23 0.66
CA VAL A 158 -0.28 -2.54 2.00
C VAL A 158 0.08 -1.25 2.72
N VAL A 159 -0.89 -0.77 3.49
CA VAL A 159 -0.89 0.39 4.34
C VAL A 159 -0.55 -0.08 5.73
N PHE A 160 0.73 0.09 6.09
CA PHE A 160 1.13 0.00 7.48
C PHE A 160 0.94 1.39 8.08
N SER A 161 -0.05 1.53 8.96
CA SER A 161 -0.18 2.70 9.83
C SER A 161 0.51 2.39 11.15
N ARG A 162 1.46 3.23 11.59
CA ARG A 162 1.92 3.21 12.98
C ARG A 162 1.14 4.28 13.74
N ARG A 163 0.58 3.93 14.90
CA ARG A 163 0.33 4.90 15.97
C ARG A 163 1.54 4.87 16.91
N THR A 164 2.05 6.03 17.29
CA THR A 164 2.87 6.14 18.50
C THR A 164 1.98 5.83 19.72
N PRO A 165 2.43 5.00 20.68
CA PRO A 165 1.73 4.88 21.95
C PRO A 165 1.77 6.26 22.63
N CYS A 166 0.59 6.84 22.87
CA CYS A 166 0.48 7.99 23.76
C CYS A 166 0.96 7.54 25.15
N GLY A 167 1.89 8.30 25.72
CA GLY A 167 2.54 7.98 26.98
C GLY A 167 1.53 7.74 28.10
N SER A 168 1.82 6.70 28.88
CA SER A 168 1.15 6.39 30.14
C SER A 168 1.27 7.56 31.12
N ASP A 169 0.14 8.10 31.56
CA ASP A 169 0.07 8.79 32.85
C ASP A 169 0.30 7.75 33.96
N ALA A 170 1.39 7.92 34.71
CA ALA A 170 1.67 7.19 35.93
C ALA A 170 0.85 7.78 37.10
N PRO A 171 0.39 6.97 38.06
CA PRO A 171 -0.34 7.48 39.21
C PRO A 171 0.64 8.08 40.22
N THR A 172 0.35 9.29 40.71
CA THR A 172 1.02 9.86 41.88
C THR A 172 0.11 9.67 43.10
N SER A 173 0.63 8.85 44.02
CA SER A 173 0.44 8.77 45.48
C SER A 173 -0.96 8.77 46.09
#